data_AF-A0A8T2S7R1-F1
#
_entry.id   AF-A0A8T2S7R1-F1
#
_cell.length_a   1.000
_cell.length_b   1.000
_cell.length_c   1.000
_cell.angle_alpha   90.00
_cell.angle_beta   90.00
_cell.angle_gamma   90.00
#
_symmetry.space_group_name_H-M   'P 1'
#
loop_
_entity.id
_entity.type
_entity.pdbx_description
1 polymer ?
#
loop_
_entity_poly.entity_id
_entity_poly.type
_entity_poly.pdbx_seq_one_letter_code
_entity_poly.pdbx_strand_id
1 'polypeptide(L)'
;MLPTTFDLPVPCFFNVFHNPSDFLKLERQLMKVPFEIFSEIARARQRIIEKEMDNFVDSIAEATQKNMSETDALNHLGSLLSRLEELKMKIMENNSRQEMELEIIMKRLNHLQVLQFGGKEIEAKWKQMHVDRILVDYMLKSDCFDAALKLAEGSDIQELVDVKIFLDAKRVIQGLRNRNCSEALAWCAENESKLDNSQDSFEFKLRVQEIVEFLRNHQLEDAVNYAQEYLVPWGDQYKEDVEKVMVAFAFDNCAKCDSCKMLFDLNKWDALIGKFKMEFMRLHGITQEPSLIYHLTAGFICLKTLGCLDRECPIEDPLFEDDIRQLGARLPFWPHRRTKLVCYITKELMTLYNPPLILPNGRSEDLTWDIIFPKIYWSKIKHVMIVVKPKIGNIHK
;
A
#
# COMPACT_ATOMS: atom_id res chain seq x y z
N MET A 1 -4.88 1.33 17.28
CA MET A 1 -4.46 2.67 17.72
C MET A 1 -4.35 3.56 16.51
N LEU A 2 -5.30 4.47 16.30
CA LEU A 2 -4.98 5.69 15.56
C LEU A 2 -3.83 6.38 16.31
N PRO A 3 -2.73 6.78 15.63
CA PRO A 3 -1.58 7.37 16.31
C PRO A 3 -2.03 8.51 17.21
N THR A 4 -1.69 8.44 18.50
CA THR A 4 -2.08 9.40 19.54
C THR A 4 -1.31 10.72 19.48
N THR A 5 -0.47 10.92 18.47
CA THR A 5 0.31 12.15 18.29
C THR A 5 0.45 12.43 16.80
N PHE A 6 -0.59 12.98 16.18
CA PHE A 6 -0.45 13.68 14.91
C PHE A 6 0.11 15.09 15.18
N ASP A 7 1.39 15.17 15.56
CA ASP A 7 2.18 16.39 15.44
C ASP A 7 2.70 16.52 13.99
N LEU A 8 1.79 16.37 13.02
CA LEU A 8 2.07 16.86 11.67
C LEU A 8 1.72 18.35 11.69
N PRO A 9 2.66 19.26 11.37
CA PRO A 9 2.33 20.66 11.21
C PRO A 9 1.24 20.74 10.15
N VAL A 10 0.02 21.10 10.53
CA VAL A 10 -1.18 21.16 9.67
C VAL A 10 -0.81 21.89 8.39
N PRO A 11 -0.42 21.19 7.30
CA PRO A 11 0.04 21.86 6.11
C PRO A 11 -1.24 22.18 5.39
N CYS A 12 -1.73 23.41 5.53
CA CYS A 12 -2.74 24.06 4.71
C CYS A 12 -3.59 23.10 3.83
N PHE A 13 -4.39 22.23 4.45
CA PHE A 13 -5.38 21.39 3.74
C PHE A 13 -6.42 22.23 2.99
N PHE A 14 -6.42 23.54 3.26
CA PHE A 14 -7.37 24.56 2.84
C PHE A 14 -7.37 24.87 1.34
N ASN A 15 -6.35 24.48 0.56
CA ASN A 15 -6.28 24.78 -0.88
C ASN A 15 -6.29 23.54 -1.80
N VAL A 16 -6.31 22.33 -1.23
CA VAL A 16 -6.09 21.09 -2.00
C VAL A 16 -7.18 20.83 -3.04
N PHE A 17 -8.40 21.32 -2.82
CA PHE A 17 -9.51 21.17 -3.76
C PHE A 17 -9.73 22.38 -4.68
N HIS A 18 -9.06 23.51 -4.43
CA HIS A 18 -9.17 24.71 -5.28
C HIS A 18 -8.00 24.87 -6.26
N ASN A 19 -6.85 24.25 -5.99
CA ASN A 19 -5.71 24.22 -6.89
C ASN A 19 -5.48 22.79 -7.44
N PRO A 20 -5.70 22.54 -8.74
CA PRO A 20 -5.46 21.24 -9.37
C PRO A 20 -4.05 20.70 -9.09
N SER A 21 -3.06 21.59 -8.94
CA SER A 21 -1.67 21.25 -8.68
C SER A 21 -1.44 20.60 -7.32
N ASP A 22 -2.20 20.97 -6.28
CA ASP A 22 -2.07 20.40 -4.94
C ASP A 22 -2.82 19.07 -4.83
N PHE A 23 -3.95 18.94 -5.53
CA PHE A 23 -4.65 17.67 -5.68
C PHE A 23 -3.79 16.60 -6.37
N LEU A 24 -3.08 16.97 -7.45
CA LEU A 24 -2.16 16.07 -8.15
C LEU A 24 -1.01 15.55 -7.27
N LYS A 25 -0.63 16.28 -6.21
CA LYS A 25 0.37 15.78 -5.24
C LYS A 25 -0.17 14.61 -4.42
N LEU A 26 -1.46 14.63 -4.05
CA LEU A 26 -2.11 13.51 -3.37
C LEU A 26 -2.22 12.29 -4.29
N GLU A 27 -2.38 12.52 -5.59
CA GLU A 27 -2.49 11.47 -6.61
C GLU A 27 -1.14 10.89 -7.06
N ARG A 28 -0.02 11.37 -6.54
CA ARG A 28 1.31 10.84 -6.88
C ARG A 28 1.40 9.32 -6.68
N GLN A 29 0.69 8.79 -5.69
CA GLN A 29 0.68 7.37 -5.39
C GLN A 29 0.10 6.52 -6.52
N LEU A 30 -0.82 7.07 -7.31
CA LEU A 30 -1.41 6.41 -8.48
C LEU A 30 -0.35 6.01 -9.51
N MET A 31 0.70 6.83 -9.67
CA MET A 31 1.75 6.59 -10.67
C MET A 31 2.92 5.78 -10.14
N LYS A 32 3.10 5.74 -8.81
CA LYS A 32 4.33 5.23 -8.19
C LYS A 32 4.54 3.75 -8.47
N VAL A 33 3.50 2.95 -8.33
CA VAL A 33 3.56 1.50 -8.44
C VAL A 33 3.85 1.03 -9.88
N PRO A 34 3.07 1.43 -10.92
CA PRO A 34 3.38 1.06 -12.30
C PRO A 34 4.75 1.57 -12.75
N PHE A 35 5.17 2.76 -12.30
CA PHE A 35 6.49 3.28 -12.62
C PHE A 35 7.62 2.45 -12.00
N GLU A 36 7.46 1.98 -10.77
CA GLU A 36 8.46 1.11 -10.13
C GLU A 36 8.56 -0.23 -10.85
N ILE A 37 7.43 -0.85 -11.22
CA ILE A 37 7.44 -2.09 -12.01
C ILE A 37 8.09 -1.87 -13.38
N PHE A 38 7.72 -0.80 -14.09
CA PHE A 38 8.33 -0.45 -15.37
C PHE A 38 9.84 -0.27 -15.24
N SER A 39 10.30 0.43 -14.20
CA SER A 39 11.72 0.66 -13.95
C SER A 39 12.44 -0.64 -13.57
N GLU A 40 11.81 -1.51 -12.81
CA GLU A 40 12.35 -2.81 -12.43
C GLU A 40 12.55 -3.72 -13.65
N ILE A 41 11.54 -3.83 -14.52
CA ILE A 41 11.65 -4.58 -15.78
C ILE A 41 12.78 -4.01 -16.66
N ALA A 42 12.89 -2.68 -16.74
CA ALA A 42 13.95 -2.01 -17.49
C ALA A 42 15.36 -2.35 -16.96
N ARG A 43 15.55 -2.28 -15.64
CA ARG A 43 16.82 -2.62 -14.97
C ARG A 43 17.16 -4.10 -15.14
N ALA A 44 16.16 -4.99 -15.00
CA ALA A 44 16.35 -6.43 -15.19
C ALA A 44 16.78 -6.76 -16.63
N ARG A 45 16.12 -6.17 -17.62
CA ARG A 45 16.50 -6.29 -19.04
C ARG A 45 17.93 -5.82 -19.28
N GLN A 46 18.30 -4.66 -18.75
CA GLN A 46 19.66 -4.11 -18.91
C GLN A 46 20.72 -5.07 -18.34
N ARG A 47 20.51 -5.59 -17.12
CA ARG A 47 21.43 -6.53 -16.48
C ARG A 47 21.59 -7.83 -17.28
N ILE A 48 20.51 -8.35 -17.85
CA ILE A 48 20.55 -9.57 -18.68
C ILE A 48 21.37 -9.31 -19.95
N ILE A 49 21.17 -8.16 -20.60
CA ILE A 49 21.93 -7.77 -21.79
C ILE A 49 23.42 -7.65 -21.46
N GLU A 50 23.77 -6.88 -20.42
CA GLU A 50 25.17 -6.67 -20.02
C GLU A 50 25.85 -8.01 -19.70
N LYS A 51 25.23 -8.84 -18.86
CA LYS A 51 25.78 -10.13 -18.44
C LYS A 51 25.99 -11.08 -19.62
N GLU A 52 25.03 -11.21 -20.53
CA GLU A 52 25.19 -12.12 -21.67
C GLU A 52 26.16 -11.57 -22.73
N MET A 53 26.24 -10.26 -22.90
CA MET A 53 27.22 -9.64 -23.79
C MET A 53 28.65 -9.84 -23.26
N ASP A 54 28.89 -9.66 -21.96
CA ASP A 54 30.18 -9.92 -21.33
C ASP A 54 30.57 -11.41 -21.51
N ASN A 55 29.65 -12.32 -21.20
CA ASN A 55 29.90 -13.75 -21.39
C ASN A 55 30.19 -14.12 -22.86
N PHE A 56 29.54 -13.45 -23.82
CA PHE A 56 29.75 -13.68 -25.24
C PHE A 56 31.13 -13.20 -25.70
N VAL A 57 31.55 -12.01 -25.25
CA VAL A 57 32.89 -11.47 -25.51
C VAL A 57 33.96 -12.39 -24.93
N ASP A 58 33.79 -12.84 -23.69
CA ASP A 58 34.71 -13.77 -23.03
C ASP A 58 34.80 -15.11 -23.77
N SER A 59 33.65 -15.66 -24.20
CA SER A 59 33.62 -16.93 -24.96
C SER A 59 34.35 -16.81 -26.31
N ILE A 60 34.23 -15.66 -26.99
CA ILE A 60 34.98 -15.41 -28.23
C ILE A 60 36.47 -15.25 -27.95
N ALA A 61 36.84 -14.50 -26.91
CA ALA A 61 38.23 -14.31 -26.52
C ALA A 61 38.92 -15.65 -26.24
N GLU A 62 38.26 -16.54 -25.48
CA GLU A 62 38.75 -17.90 -25.23
C GLU A 62 38.89 -18.73 -26.50
N ALA A 63 37.91 -18.67 -27.40
CA ALA A 63 37.93 -19.42 -28.66
C ALA A 63 39.06 -18.95 -29.59
N THR A 64 39.41 -17.65 -29.57
CA THR A 64 40.54 -17.12 -30.35
C THR A 64 41.91 -17.49 -29.82
N GLN A 65 42.01 -17.83 -28.52
CA GLN A 65 43.27 -18.23 -27.88
C GLN A 65 43.54 -19.74 -27.99
N LYS A 66 42.51 -20.56 -28.19
CA LYS A 66 42.63 -22.01 -28.34
C LYS A 66 42.72 -22.37 -29.83
N ASN A 67 43.71 -23.21 -30.20
CA ASN A 67 43.70 -23.87 -31.50
C ASN A 67 42.61 -24.94 -31.51
N MET A 68 41.39 -24.55 -31.89
CA MET A 68 40.23 -25.45 -31.94
C MET A 68 40.24 -26.27 -33.23
N SER A 69 39.74 -27.51 -33.15
CA SER A 69 39.42 -28.28 -34.36
C SER A 69 38.23 -27.64 -35.10
N GLU A 70 38.12 -27.86 -36.40
CA GLU A 70 37.03 -27.31 -37.22
C GLU A 70 35.64 -27.72 -36.69
N THR A 71 35.52 -28.96 -36.22
CA THR A 71 34.31 -29.49 -35.59
C THR A 71 33.99 -28.83 -34.26
N ASP A 72 34.99 -28.56 -33.43
CA ASP A 72 34.79 -27.91 -32.13
C ASP A 72 34.45 -26.43 -32.28
N ALA A 73 35.03 -25.76 -33.29
CA ALA A 73 34.72 -24.38 -33.64
C ALA A 73 33.26 -24.25 -34.12
N LEU A 74 32.77 -25.18 -34.95
CA LEU A 74 31.37 -25.20 -35.39
C LEU A 74 30.41 -25.45 -34.23
N ASN A 75 30.74 -26.39 -33.33
CA ASN A 75 29.93 -26.65 -32.13
C ASN A 75 29.88 -25.45 -31.18
N HIS A 76 31.01 -24.75 -31.00
CA HIS A 76 31.09 -23.54 -30.20
C HIS A 76 30.28 -22.38 -30.81
N LEU A 77 30.36 -22.18 -32.13
CA LEU A 77 29.52 -21.20 -32.82
C LEU A 77 28.03 -21.55 -32.72
N GLY A 78 27.68 -22.83 -32.81
CA GLY A 78 26.30 -23.30 -32.63
C GLY A 78 25.77 -23.05 -31.21
N SER A 79 26.60 -23.24 -30.19
CA SER A 79 26.21 -22.94 -28.79
C SER A 79 26.07 -21.44 -28.55
N LEU A 80 26.96 -20.61 -29.10
CA LEU A 80 26.85 -19.16 -29.05
C LEU A 80 25.59 -18.65 -29.77
N LEU A 81 25.26 -19.20 -30.93
CA LEU A 81 24.04 -18.86 -31.67
C LEU A 81 22.80 -19.20 -30.83
N SER A 82 22.77 -20.39 -30.24
CA SER A 82 21.66 -20.83 -29.39
C SER A 82 21.46 -19.89 -28.18
N ARG A 83 22.56 -19.45 -27.56
CA ARG A 83 22.52 -18.48 -26.45
C ARG A 83 22.02 -17.10 -26.88
N LEU A 84 22.43 -16.62 -28.06
CA LEU A 84 21.93 -15.36 -28.61
C LEU A 84 20.44 -15.43 -28.94
N GLU A 85 19.96 -16.56 -29.45
CA GLU A 85 18.53 -16.79 -29.68
C GLU A 85 17.74 -16.80 -28.38
N GLU A 86 18.24 -17.47 -27.34
CA GLU A 86 17.61 -17.46 -26.00
C GLU A 86 17.58 -16.04 -25.40
N LEU A 87 18.69 -15.30 -25.51
CA LEU A 87 18.76 -13.90 -25.08
C LEU A 87 17.73 -13.04 -25.82
N LYS A 88 17.63 -13.19 -27.14
CA LYS A 88 16.64 -12.48 -27.96
C LYS A 88 15.22 -12.75 -27.46
N MET A 89 14.87 -14.01 -27.18
CA MET A 89 13.55 -14.37 -26.65
C MET A 89 13.29 -13.71 -25.29
N LYS A 90 14.25 -13.75 -24.36
CA LYS A 90 14.14 -13.09 -23.05
C LYS A 90 13.99 -11.57 -23.14
N ILE A 91 14.70 -10.93 -24.07
CA ILE A 91 14.57 -9.47 -24.30
C ILE A 91 13.18 -9.15 -24.85
N MET A 92 12.67 -9.93 -25.80
CA MET A 92 11.34 -9.72 -26.38
C MET A 92 10.23 -9.88 -25.34
N GLU A 93 10.33 -10.89 -24.46
CA GLU A 93 9.38 -11.08 -23.36
C GLU A 93 9.38 -9.88 -22.39
N ASN A 94 10.57 -9.42 -21.97
CA ASN A 94 10.69 -8.23 -21.10
C ASN A 94 10.18 -6.95 -21.78
N ASN A 95 10.41 -6.78 -23.08
CA ASN A 95 9.88 -5.64 -23.84
C ASN A 95 8.36 -5.65 -23.84
N SER A 96 7.74 -6.80 -24.14
CA SER A 96 6.29 -6.93 -24.13
C SER A 96 5.70 -6.63 -22.74
N ARG A 97 6.31 -7.15 -21.66
CA ARG A 97 5.91 -6.82 -20.29
C ARG A 97 6.04 -5.33 -19.99
N GLN A 98 7.12 -4.70 -20.44
CA GLN A 98 7.34 -3.26 -20.24
C GLN A 98 6.31 -2.41 -21.00
N GLU A 99 5.94 -2.81 -22.22
CA GLU A 99 4.91 -2.15 -23.01
C GLU A 99 3.54 -2.20 -22.32
N MET A 100 3.16 -3.34 -21.74
CA MET A 100 1.91 -3.46 -20.95
C MET A 100 1.90 -2.49 -19.76
N GLU A 101 3.02 -2.35 -19.05
CA GLU A 101 3.11 -1.39 -17.93
C GLU A 101 3.08 0.06 -18.41
N LEU A 102 3.68 0.36 -19.58
CA LEU A 102 3.59 1.67 -20.21
C LEU A 102 2.14 2.03 -20.55
N GLU A 103 1.36 1.09 -21.08
CA GLU A 103 -0.06 1.29 -21.35
C GLU A 103 -0.83 1.65 -20.07
N ILE A 104 -0.56 0.96 -18.95
CA ILE A 104 -1.17 1.28 -17.65
C ILE A 104 -0.79 2.70 -17.20
N ILE A 105 0.50 3.07 -17.30
CA ILE A 105 0.99 4.42 -16.99
C ILE A 105 0.25 5.46 -17.85
N MET A 106 0.10 5.23 -19.14
CA MET A 106 -0.59 6.14 -20.05
C MET A 106 -2.07 6.29 -19.69
N LYS A 107 -2.76 5.19 -19.36
CA LYS A 107 -4.17 5.23 -18.95
C LYS A 107 -4.37 5.99 -17.64
N ARG A 108 -3.49 5.78 -16.65
CA ARG A 108 -3.51 6.53 -15.39
C ARG A 108 -3.20 8.01 -15.61
N LEU A 109 -2.26 8.35 -16.50
CA LEU A 109 -1.95 9.74 -16.85
C LEU A 109 -3.14 10.42 -17.53
N ASN A 110 -3.76 9.76 -18.51
CA ASN A 110 -4.97 10.26 -19.18
C ASN A 110 -6.10 10.47 -18.19
N HIS A 111 -6.29 9.55 -17.24
CA HIS A 111 -7.26 9.69 -16.16
C HIS A 111 -7.01 10.94 -15.29
N LEU A 112 -5.75 11.29 -15.00
CA LEU A 112 -5.43 12.51 -14.25
C LEU A 112 -5.60 13.79 -15.08
N GLN A 113 -5.30 13.74 -16.39
CA GLN A 113 -5.44 14.89 -17.30
C GLN A 113 -6.89 15.36 -17.48
N VAL A 114 -7.87 14.47 -17.28
CA VAL A 114 -9.31 14.82 -17.30
C VAL A 114 -9.64 15.96 -16.34
N LEU A 115 -8.91 16.12 -15.23
CA LEU A 115 -9.10 17.21 -14.27
C LEU A 115 -8.75 18.60 -14.83
N GLN A 116 -7.92 18.67 -15.86
CA GLN A 116 -7.49 19.95 -16.46
C GLN A 116 -8.37 20.37 -17.63
N PHE A 117 -9.04 19.43 -18.30
CA PHE A 117 -9.71 19.66 -19.59
C PHE A 117 -11.16 19.14 -19.66
N GLY A 118 -11.70 18.56 -18.58
CA GLY A 118 -13.02 17.94 -18.55
C GLY A 118 -14.18 18.92 -18.30
N GLY A 119 -15.35 18.64 -18.89
CA GLY A 119 -16.62 19.30 -18.52
C GLY A 119 -17.23 18.72 -17.23
N LYS A 120 -18.25 19.41 -16.67
CA LYS A 120 -18.88 19.07 -15.37
C LYS A 120 -19.36 17.62 -15.23
N GLU A 121 -19.89 17.03 -16.31
CA GLU A 121 -20.38 15.65 -16.29
C GLU A 121 -19.23 14.62 -16.20
N ILE A 122 -18.15 14.89 -16.93
CA ILE A 122 -16.93 14.07 -16.90
C ILE A 122 -16.28 14.16 -15.51
N GLU A 123 -16.30 15.35 -14.90
CA GLU A 123 -15.81 15.57 -13.53
C GLU A 123 -16.59 14.74 -12.49
N ALA A 124 -17.93 14.64 -12.63
CA ALA A 124 -18.75 13.83 -11.73
C ALA A 124 -18.43 12.33 -11.82
N LYS A 125 -18.26 11.81 -13.05
CA LYS A 125 -17.83 10.41 -13.28
C LYS A 125 -16.43 10.18 -12.73
N TRP A 126 -15.52 11.14 -12.93
CA TRP A 126 -14.16 11.09 -12.40
C TRP A 126 -14.14 11.00 -10.87
N LYS A 127 -14.92 11.84 -10.18
CA LYS A 127 -15.04 11.82 -8.72
C LYS A 127 -15.55 10.47 -8.21
N GLN A 128 -16.47 9.82 -8.94
CA GLN A 128 -16.96 8.49 -8.58
C GLN A 128 -15.87 7.43 -8.72
N MET A 129 -15.13 7.43 -9.82
CA MET A 129 -13.99 6.52 -10.02
C MET A 129 -12.89 6.75 -8.97
N HIS A 130 -12.64 8.01 -8.58
CA HIS A 130 -11.67 8.32 -7.54
C HIS A 130 -12.09 7.72 -6.19
N VAL A 131 -13.34 7.87 -5.78
CA VAL A 131 -13.82 7.25 -4.53
C VAL A 131 -13.70 5.73 -4.59
N ASP A 132 -14.11 5.11 -5.70
CA ASP A 132 -13.99 3.66 -5.86
C ASP A 132 -12.51 3.21 -5.79
N ARG A 133 -11.57 3.95 -6.39
CA ARG A 133 -10.13 3.71 -6.25
C ARG A 133 -9.64 3.79 -4.80
N ILE A 134 -10.03 4.83 -4.07
CA ILE A 134 -9.65 4.99 -2.63
C ILE A 134 -10.16 3.79 -1.82
N LEU A 135 -11.39 3.34 -2.09
CA LEU A 135 -11.98 2.21 -1.40
C LEU A 135 -11.25 0.90 -1.74
N VAL A 136 -10.89 0.69 -3.00
CA VAL A 136 -10.07 -0.46 -3.42
C VAL A 136 -8.71 -0.45 -2.70
N ASP A 137 -7.98 0.68 -2.67
CA ASP A 137 -6.71 0.82 -1.92
C ASP A 137 -6.87 0.40 -0.45
N TYR A 138 -7.91 0.91 0.21
CA TYR A 138 -8.20 0.57 1.60
C TYR A 138 -8.51 -0.93 1.80
N MET A 139 -9.33 -1.52 0.91
CA MET A 139 -9.69 -2.93 0.98
C MET A 139 -8.47 -3.83 0.78
N LEU A 140 -7.58 -3.50 -0.16
CA LEU A 140 -6.34 -4.24 -0.41
C LEU A 140 -5.42 -4.23 0.82
N LYS A 141 -5.19 -3.05 1.43
CA LYS A 141 -4.39 -2.90 2.65
C LYS A 141 -5.00 -3.62 3.87
N SER A 142 -6.32 -3.77 3.88
CA SER A 142 -7.10 -4.43 4.95
C SER A 142 -7.30 -5.94 4.74
N ASP A 143 -6.65 -6.56 3.75
CA ASP A 143 -6.80 -7.97 3.35
C ASP A 143 -8.20 -8.37 2.87
N CYS A 144 -8.97 -7.42 2.36
CA CYS A 144 -10.29 -7.65 1.78
C CYS A 144 -10.17 -7.78 0.25
N PHE A 145 -9.31 -8.68 -0.22
CA PHE A 145 -8.93 -8.80 -1.63
C PHE A 145 -10.11 -9.11 -2.56
N ASP A 146 -11.01 -10.01 -2.16
CA ASP A 146 -12.13 -10.41 -3.03
C ASP A 146 -13.16 -9.28 -3.18
N ALA A 147 -13.34 -8.45 -2.14
CA ALA A 147 -14.18 -7.27 -2.20
C ALA A 147 -13.53 -6.18 -3.07
N ALA A 148 -12.22 -5.98 -2.94
CA ALA A 148 -11.44 -5.06 -3.77
C ALA A 148 -11.53 -5.43 -5.25
N LEU A 149 -11.38 -6.73 -5.58
CA LEU A 149 -11.49 -7.25 -6.94
C LEU A 149 -12.87 -6.98 -7.53
N LYS A 150 -13.94 -7.34 -6.80
CA LYS A 150 -15.33 -7.13 -7.23
C LYS A 150 -15.65 -5.65 -7.45
N LEU A 151 -15.16 -4.76 -6.59
CA LEU A 151 -15.35 -3.31 -6.77
C LEU A 151 -14.59 -2.79 -7.98
N ALA A 152 -13.34 -3.24 -8.18
CA ALA A 152 -12.54 -2.84 -9.33
C ALA A 152 -13.18 -3.27 -10.66
N GLU A 153 -13.71 -4.50 -10.72
CA GLU A 153 -14.43 -5.03 -11.88
C GLU A 153 -15.78 -4.34 -12.10
N GLY A 154 -16.56 -4.15 -11.03
CA GLY A 154 -17.88 -3.53 -11.12
C GLY A 154 -17.84 -2.04 -11.51
N SER A 155 -16.76 -1.34 -11.21
CA SER A 155 -16.54 0.06 -11.58
C SER A 155 -15.66 0.26 -12.82
N ASP A 156 -15.16 -0.82 -13.45
CA ASP A 156 -14.25 -0.78 -14.60
C ASP A 156 -13.00 0.08 -14.35
N ILE A 157 -12.34 -0.13 -13.21
CA ILE A 157 -11.16 0.64 -12.76
C ILE A 157 -9.92 -0.22 -12.53
N GLN A 158 -9.87 -1.46 -13.02
CA GLN A 158 -8.78 -2.42 -12.79
C GLN A 158 -7.40 -1.86 -13.17
N GLU A 159 -7.34 -1.00 -14.18
CA GLU A 159 -6.10 -0.38 -14.67
C GLU A 159 -5.68 0.84 -13.84
N LEU A 160 -6.58 1.35 -13.01
CA LEU A 160 -6.36 2.49 -12.11
C LEU A 160 -6.05 2.06 -10.66
N VAL A 161 -6.01 0.75 -10.39
CA VAL A 161 -5.75 0.16 -9.07
C VAL A 161 -4.67 -0.91 -9.14
N ASP A 162 -4.02 -1.19 -8.01
CA ASP A 162 -2.85 -2.08 -7.94
C ASP A 162 -3.20 -3.51 -7.51
N VAL A 163 -4.40 -4.00 -7.87
CA VAL A 163 -4.92 -5.30 -7.39
C VAL A 163 -3.98 -6.46 -7.65
N LYS A 164 -3.36 -6.54 -8.84
CA LYS A 164 -2.49 -7.65 -9.25
C LYS A 164 -1.34 -7.88 -8.26
N ILE A 165 -0.68 -6.81 -7.82
CA ILE A 165 0.48 -6.85 -6.93
C ILE A 165 0.05 -7.32 -5.53
N PHE A 166 -1.11 -6.87 -5.08
CA PHE A 166 -1.67 -7.32 -3.80
C PHE A 166 -2.15 -8.78 -3.81
N LEU A 167 -2.40 -9.39 -4.97
CA LEU A 167 -2.69 -10.83 -5.05
C LEU A 167 -1.44 -11.68 -4.75
N ASP A 168 -0.25 -11.20 -5.10
CA ASP A 168 1.00 -11.86 -4.70
C ASP A 168 1.16 -11.79 -3.17
N ALA A 169 0.87 -10.64 -2.57
CA ALA A 169 0.83 -10.49 -1.12
C ALA A 169 -0.23 -11.38 -0.45
N LYS A 170 -1.40 -11.59 -1.09
CA LYS A 170 -2.46 -12.46 -0.58
C LYS A 170 -1.95 -13.88 -0.34
N ARG A 171 -1.12 -14.43 -1.25
CA ARG A 171 -0.54 -15.78 -1.13
C ARG A 171 0.32 -15.89 0.14
N VAL A 172 1.22 -14.95 0.34
CA VAL A 172 2.10 -14.91 1.53
C VAL A 172 1.30 -14.72 2.82
N ILE A 173 0.34 -13.79 2.84
CA ILE A 173 -0.50 -13.52 4.01
C ILE A 173 -1.36 -14.75 4.37
N GLN A 174 -1.87 -15.48 3.38
CA GLN A 174 -2.61 -16.72 3.61
C GLN A 174 -1.71 -17.83 4.16
N GLY A 175 -0.48 -17.97 3.65
CA GLY A 175 0.52 -18.88 4.19
C GLY A 175 0.77 -18.62 5.67
N LEU A 176 1.06 -17.37 6.03
CA LEU A 176 1.32 -16.96 7.42
C LEU A 176 0.09 -17.19 8.32
N ARG A 177 -1.13 -16.93 7.84
CA ARG A 177 -2.37 -17.24 8.60
C ARG A 177 -2.55 -18.74 8.86
N ASN A 178 -2.10 -19.57 7.92
CA ASN A 178 -2.11 -21.02 8.03
C ASN A 178 -0.90 -21.58 8.79
N ARG A 179 -0.11 -20.70 9.43
CA ARG A 179 1.12 -21.04 10.16
C ARG A 179 2.20 -21.68 9.29
N ASN A 180 2.30 -21.25 8.04
CA ASN A 180 3.28 -21.70 7.09
C ASN A 180 4.16 -20.52 6.65
N CYS A 181 5.47 -20.63 6.87
CA CYS A 181 6.45 -19.60 6.51
C CYS A 181 7.04 -19.77 5.11
N SER A 182 6.82 -20.88 4.41
CA SER A 182 7.49 -21.21 3.14
C SER A 182 7.29 -20.14 2.07
N GLU A 183 6.06 -19.64 1.90
CA GLU A 183 5.75 -18.56 0.95
C GLU A 183 6.42 -17.23 1.32
N ALA A 184 6.51 -16.95 2.62
CA ALA A 184 7.14 -15.73 3.12
C ALA A 184 8.67 -15.78 2.98
N LEU A 185 9.27 -16.96 3.20
CA LEU A 185 10.70 -17.19 3.02
C LEU A 185 11.10 -17.18 1.54
N ALA A 186 10.27 -17.76 0.66
CA ALA A 186 10.47 -17.66 -0.79
C ALA A 186 10.43 -16.18 -1.23
N TRP A 187 9.48 -15.41 -0.72
CA TRP A 187 9.42 -13.97 -0.98
C TRP A 187 10.66 -13.23 -0.46
N CYS A 188 11.21 -13.60 0.71
CA CYS A 188 12.45 -13.03 1.22
C CYS A 188 13.63 -13.30 0.27
N ALA A 189 13.78 -14.55 -0.20
CA ALA A 189 14.85 -14.93 -1.11
C ALA A 189 14.75 -14.20 -2.47
N GLU A 190 13.54 -14.04 -3.00
CA GLU A 190 13.30 -13.30 -4.24
C GLU A 190 13.65 -11.80 -4.12
N ASN A 191 13.56 -11.24 -2.91
CA ASN A 191 13.70 -9.82 -2.66
C ASN A 191 14.91 -9.45 -1.79
N GLU A 192 15.83 -10.38 -1.54
CA GLU A 192 16.96 -10.24 -0.62
C GLU A 192 17.75 -8.95 -0.86
N SER A 193 18.08 -8.66 -2.13
CA SER A 193 18.83 -7.45 -2.52
C SER A 193 18.13 -6.11 -2.21
N LYS A 194 16.82 -6.12 -1.97
CA LYS A 194 15.98 -4.94 -1.66
C LYS A 194 15.54 -4.91 -0.20
N LEU A 195 15.63 -6.03 0.49
CA LEU A 195 15.36 -6.12 1.91
C LEU A 195 16.51 -5.47 2.67
N ASP A 196 16.16 -4.67 3.66
CA ASP A 196 17.14 -3.95 4.44
C ASP A 196 17.77 -4.93 5.45
N ASN A 197 19.09 -5.03 5.51
CA ASN A 197 19.83 -5.82 6.50
C ASN A 197 19.78 -5.20 7.91
N SER A 198 18.71 -4.48 8.20
CA SER A 198 18.46 -3.77 9.45
C SER A 198 18.46 -4.72 10.66
N GLN A 199 18.54 -4.13 11.86
CA GLN A 199 18.36 -4.85 13.14
C GLN A 199 16.97 -5.48 13.31
N ASP A 200 16.05 -5.31 12.36
CA ASP A 200 14.71 -5.90 12.40
C ASP A 200 14.40 -6.67 11.11
N SER A 201 15.21 -7.70 10.85
CA SER A 201 15.09 -8.57 9.67
C SER A 201 13.81 -9.39 9.73
N PHE A 202 13.01 -9.29 8.67
CA PHE A 202 11.80 -10.07 8.51
C PHE A 202 12.12 -11.56 8.34
N GLU A 203 13.18 -11.91 7.61
CA GLU A 203 13.60 -13.30 7.43
C GLU A 203 13.98 -13.95 8.76
N PHE A 204 14.80 -13.28 9.58
CA PHE A 204 15.19 -13.79 10.89
C PHE A 204 13.97 -14.16 11.75
N LYS A 205 12.96 -13.28 11.79
CA LYS A 205 11.71 -13.52 12.54
C LYS A 205 10.93 -14.74 12.02
N LEU A 206 10.91 -14.97 10.71
CA LEU A 206 10.28 -16.15 10.11
C LEU A 206 11.02 -17.44 10.49
N ARG A 207 12.35 -17.43 10.43
CA ARG A 207 13.21 -18.58 10.78
C ARG A 207 13.04 -18.95 12.25
N VAL A 208 13.00 -17.96 13.13
CA VAL A 208 12.67 -18.16 14.56
C VAL A 208 11.27 -18.77 14.72
N GLN A 209 10.27 -18.29 13.96
CA GLN A 209 8.92 -18.83 14.03
C GLN A 209 8.83 -20.30 13.56
N GLU A 210 9.56 -20.71 12.52
CA GLU A 210 9.60 -22.12 12.10
C GLU A 210 10.20 -23.02 13.18
N ILE A 211 11.26 -22.57 13.86
CA ILE A 211 11.84 -23.28 15.01
C ILE A 211 10.80 -23.43 16.12
N VAL A 212 10.06 -22.37 16.43
CA VAL A 212 8.98 -22.42 17.44
C VAL A 212 7.90 -23.44 17.06
N GLU A 213 7.54 -23.55 15.79
CA GLU A 213 6.57 -24.56 15.35
C GLU A 213 7.12 -25.99 15.38
N PHE A 214 8.41 -26.21 15.06
CA PHE A 214 9.05 -27.51 15.26
C PHE A 214 9.06 -27.92 16.75
N LEU A 215 9.39 -26.98 17.65
CA LEU A 215 9.33 -27.19 19.10
C LEU A 215 7.90 -27.49 19.57
N ARG A 216 6.90 -26.76 19.03
CA ARG A 216 5.48 -26.98 19.33
C ARG A 216 4.99 -28.37 18.91
N ASN A 217 5.55 -28.91 17.83
CA ASN A 217 5.24 -30.25 17.31
C ASN A 217 6.10 -31.37 17.92
N HIS A 218 6.94 -31.06 18.93
CA HIS A 218 7.87 -32.01 19.55
C HIS A 218 8.92 -32.60 18.59
N GLN A 219 9.25 -31.90 17.51
CA GLN A 219 10.27 -32.28 16.53
C GLN A 219 11.63 -31.63 16.89
N LEU A 220 12.22 -32.08 18.00
CA LEU A 220 13.45 -31.46 18.53
C LEU A 220 14.66 -31.61 17.60
N GLU A 221 14.81 -32.77 16.95
CA GLU A 221 15.95 -33.03 16.05
C GLU A 221 15.90 -32.12 14.81
N ASP A 222 14.74 -32.02 14.17
CA ASP A 222 14.51 -31.11 13.04
C ASP A 222 14.74 -29.65 13.44
N ALA A 223 14.25 -29.24 14.62
CA ALA A 223 14.44 -27.88 15.14
C ALA A 223 15.93 -27.54 15.35
N VAL A 224 16.72 -28.47 15.91
CA VAL A 224 18.16 -28.25 16.14
C VAL A 224 18.91 -28.15 14.81
N ASN A 225 18.66 -29.07 13.88
CA ASN A 225 19.29 -29.04 12.56
C ASN A 225 18.97 -27.74 11.82
N TYR A 226 17.71 -27.33 11.85
CA TYR A 226 17.26 -26.09 11.23
C TYR A 226 17.91 -24.84 11.88
N ALA A 227 17.99 -24.80 13.21
CA ALA A 227 18.64 -23.71 13.92
C ALA A 227 20.13 -23.60 13.59
N GLN A 228 20.83 -24.74 13.47
CA GLN A 228 22.26 -24.76 13.10
C GLN A 228 22.50 -24.31 11.66
N GLU A 229 21.57 -24.60 10.75
CA GLU A 229 21.70 -24.18 9.36
C GLU A 229 21.40 -22.69 9.19
N TYR A 230 20.30 -22.21 9.77
CA TYR A 230 19.78 -20.87 9.46
C TYR A 230 20.11 -19.80 10.52
N LEU A 231 20.28 -20.11 11.81
CA LEU A 231 20.52 -19.06 12.83
C LEU A 231 21.99 -18.65 12.99
N VAL A 232 22.94 -19.46 12.51
CA VAL A 232 24.38 -19.21 12.69
C VAL A 232 24.83 -17.85 12.14
N PRO A 233 24.42 -17.40 10.94
CA PRO A 233 24.80 -16.09 10.41
C PRO A 233 24.32 -14.90 11.26
N TRP A 234 23.31 -15.10 12.10
CA TRP A 234 22.64 -14.05 12.88
C TRP A 234 23.03 -14.03 14.36
N GLY A 235 23.93 -14.91 14.79
CA GLY A 235 24.33 -15.05 16.21
C GLY A 235 24.85 -13.76 16.84
N ASP A 236 25.64 -12.96 16.10
CA ASP A 236 26.19 -11.70 16.60
C ASP A 236 25.17 -10.55 16.57
N GLN A 237 24.28 -10.53 15.57
CA GLN A 237 23.30 -9.46 15.37
C GLN A 237 22.07 -9.61 16.27
N TYR A 238 21.64 -10.84 16.56
CA TYR A 238 20.39 -11.14 17.26
C TYR A 238 20.61 -11.98 18.52
N LYS A 239 21.73 -11.77 19.23
CA LYS A 239 22.15 -12.57 20.38
C LYS A 239 21.04 -12.79 21.41
N GLU A 240 20.31 -11.74 21.81
CA GLU A 240 19.24 -11.86 22.81
C GLU A 240 18.08 -12.75 22.35
N ASP A 241 17.72 -12.69 21.07
CA ASP A 241 16.63 -13.49 20.52
C ASP A 241 17.07 -14.93 20.26
N VAL A 242 18.32 -15.14 19.84
CA VAL A 242 18.93 -16.47 19.75
C VAL A 242 19.00 -17.11 21.14
N GLU A 243 19.41 -16.39 22.18
CA GLU A 243 19.42 -16.89 23.56
C GLU A 243 18.02 -17.32 24.03
N LYS A 244 16.97 -16.56 23.70
CA LYS A 244 15.57 -16.94 24.00
C LYS A 244 15.16 -18.23 23.30
N VAL A 245 15.57 -18.43 22.05
CA VAL A 245 15.33 -19.67 21.30
C VAL A 245 16.09 -20.84 21.93
N MET A 246 17.35 -20.65 22.33
CA MET A 246 18.14 -21.68 23.02
C MET A 246 17.52 -22.07 24.38
N VAL A 247 16.97 -21.11 25.11
CA VAL A 247 16.20 -21.39 26.33
C VAL A 247 14.95 -22.22 26.01
N ALA A 248 14.26 -21.94 24.89
CA ALA A 248 13.10 -22.72 24.47
C ALA A 248 13.45 -24.18 24.13
N PHE A 249 14.65 -24.45 23.58
CA PHE A 249 15.15 -25.82 23.41
C PHE A 249 15.39 -26.55 24.74
N ALA A 250 15.86 -25.85 25.77
CA ALA A 250 16.22 -26.45 27.05
C ALA A 250 15.02 -26.78 27.95
N PHE A 251 13.89 -26.07 27.78
CA PHE A 251 12.70 -26.23 28.60
C PHE A 251 11.51 -26.70 27.75
N ASP A 252 11.23 -28.01 27.81
CA ASP A 252 10.10 -28.66 27.15
C ASP A 252 8.80 -27.87 27.38
N ASN A 253 8.33 -27.17 26.34
CA ASN A 253 7.13 -26.34 26.30
C ASN A 253 7.00 -25.19 27.33
N CYS A 254 8.10 -24.72 27.91
CA CYS A 254 8.21 -23.38 28.52
C CYS A 254 7.06 -22.87 29.43
N ALA A 255 6.39 -23.78 30.14
CA ALA A 255 5.27 -23.43 31.02
C ALA A 255 5.66 -22.51 32.21
N LYS A 256 6.96 -22.43 32.53
CA LYS A 256 7.49 -21.74 33.71
C LYS A 256 8.25 -20.43 33.43
N CYS A 257 8.51 -20.08 32.17
CA CYS A 257 9.29 -18.89 31.80
C CYS A 257 8.46 -17.92 30.95
N ASP A 258 8.26 -16.68 31.42
CA ASP A 258 7.41 -15.70 30.75
C ASP A 258 7.99 -15.24 29.39
N SER A 259 9.32 -15.10 29.29
CA SER A 259 10.00 -14.81 28.01
C SER A 259 9.71 -15.85 26.94
N CYS A 260 9.53 -17.08 27.39
CA CYS A 260 9.32 -18.23 26.55
C CYS A 260 7.84 -18.35 26.16
N LYS A 261 6.90 -18.07 27.08
CA LYS A 261 5.48 -17.90 26.72
C LYS A 261 5.27 -16.84 25.64
N MET A 262 6.00 -15.72 25.71
CA MET A 262 5.93 -14.68 24.67
C MET A 262 6.43 -15.14 23.31
N LEU A 263 7.37 -16.10 23.26
CA LEU A 263 7.89 -16.66 22.02
C LEU A 263 6.86 -17.58 21.33
N PHE A 264 6.08 -18.34 22.12
CA PHE A 264 5.05 -19.25 21.62
C PHE A 264 3.66 -18.60 21.41
N ASP A 265 3.52 -17.30 21.68
CA ASP A 265 2.26 -16.57 21.52
C ASP A 265 1.78 -16.61 20.06
N LEU A 266 0.50 -16.94 19.87
CA LEU A 266 -0.13 -16.99 18.56
C LEU A 266 -0.25 -15.61 17.92
N ASN A 267 -0.27 -14.53 18.71
CA ASN A 267 -0.28 -13.16 18.21
C ASN A 267 1.00 -12.81 17.41
N LYS A 268 2.06 -13.61 17.51
CA LYS A 268 3.28 -13.45 16.70
C LYS A 268 2.99 -13.58 15.21
N TRP A 269 2.03 -14.41 14.81
CA TRP A 269 1.64 -14.55 13.41
C TRP A 269 1.03 -13.26 12.87
N ASP A 270 0.18 -12.57 13.64
CA ASP A 270 -0.38 -11.28 13.24
C ASP A 270 0.72 -10.20 13.16
N ALA A 271 1.71 -10.24 14.06
CA ALA A 271 2.86 -9.35 14.01
C ALA A 271 3.75 -9.62 12.77
N LEU A 272 3.95 -10.87 12.39
CA LEU A 272 4.66 -11.27 11.17
C LEU A 272 3.93 -10.79 9.92
N ILE A 273 2.60 -10.97 9.87
CA ILE A 273 1.76 -10.45 8.79
C ILE A 273 1.88 -8.92 8.69
N GLY A 274 1.84 -8.22 9.83
CA GLY A 274 2.02 -6.77 9.88
C GLY A 274 3.39 -6.33 9.35
N LYS A 275 4.46 -7.01 9.78
CA LYS A 275 5.83 -6.75 9.32
C LYS A 275 5.99 -7.03 7.82
N PHE A 276 5.45 -8.14 7.33
CA PHE A 276 5.41 -8.47 5.90
C PHE A 276 4.75 -7.35 5.09
N LYS A 277 3.54 -6.93 5.48
CA LYS A 277 2.81 -5.86 4.78
C LYS A 277 3.62 -4.56 4.73
N MET A 278 4.30 -4.23 5.81
CA MET A 278 5.14 -3.04 5.89
C MET A 278 6.30 -3.11 4.89
N GLU A 279 7.05 -4.21 4.88
CA GLU A 279 8.16 -4.41 3.93
C GLU A 279 7.68 -4.49 2.49
N PHE A 280 6.58 -5.21 2.24
CA PHE A 280 5.94 -5.30 0.94
C PHE A 280 5.56 -3.92 0.38
N MET A 281 4.86 -3.12 1.18
CA MET A 281 4.49 -1.76 0.77
C MET A 281 5.73 -0.87 0.58
N ARG A 282 6.75 -0.98 1.43
CA ARG A 282 8.02 -0.25 1.29
C ARG A 282 8.70 -0.58 -0.04
N LEU A 283 8.79 -1.87 -0.38
CA LEU A 283 9.45 -2.37 -1.58
C LEU A 283 8.76 -1.87 -2.85
N HIS A 284 7.43 -1.88 -2.89
CA HIS A 284 6.64 -1.41 -4.04
C HIS A 284 6.41 0.11 -4.04
N GLY A 285 6.91 0.85 -3.05
CA GLY A 285 6.69 2.30 -2.93
C GLY A 285 5.21 2.65 -2.67
N ILE A 286 4.49 1.78 -1.98
CA ILE A 286 3.09 1.94 -1.56
C ILE A 286 3.05 2.68 -0.22
N THR A 287 2.10 3.61 -0.07
CA THR A 287 1.88 4.27 1.22
C THR A 287 1.36 3.28 2.26
N GLN A 288 1.97 3.27 3.44
CA GLN A 288 1.55 2.42 4.56
C GLN A 288 0.12 2.74 4.98
N GLU A 289 -0.16 4.02 5.18
CA GLU A 289 -1.48 4.51 5.53
C GLU A 289 -2.40 4.54 4.28
N PRO A 290 -3.62 3.98 4.37
CA PRO A 290 -4.61 4.08 3.31
C PRO A 290 -5.00 5.52 3.00
N SER A 291 -5.15 5.83 1.70
CA SER A 291 -5.57 7.18 1.26
C SER A 291 -6.92 7.60 1.86
N LEU A 292 -7.80 6.61 2.12
CA LEU A 292 -9.11 6.82 2.74
C LEU A 292 -9.02 7.54 4.08
N ILE A 293 -8.03 7.22 4.91
CA ILE A 293 -7.90 7.81 6.26
C ILE A 293 -7.63 9.31 6.16
N TYR A 294 -6.76 9.72 5.23
CA TYR A 294 -6.48 11.15 5.00
C TYR A 294 -7.70 11.91 4.50
N HIS A 295 -8.42 11.35 3.53
CA HIS A 295 -9.63 11.96 2.98
C HIS A 295 -10.75 12.06 4.02
N LEU A 296 -10.98 11.02 4.81
CA LEU A 296 -11.95 11.04 5.90
C LEU A 296 -11.57 12.04 6.98
N THR A 297 -10.28 12.08 7.37
CA THR A 297 -9.79 13.02 8.38
C THR A 297 -9.98 14.46 7.91
N ALA A 298 -9.61 14.77 6.66
CA ALA A 298 -9.82 16.09 6.08
C ALA A 298 -11.32 16.44 6.01
N GLY A 299 -12.17 15.51 5.55
CA GLY A 299 -13.62 15.68 5.52
C GLY A 299 -14.20 15.94 6.92
N PHE A 300 -13.80 15.17 7.93
CA PHE A 300 -14.24 15.37 9.31
C PHE A 300 -13.79 16.70 9.88
N ILE A 301 -12.54 17.11 9.64
CA ILE A 301 -12.04 18.40 10.10
C ILE A 301 -12.86 19.55 9.47
N CYS A 302 -13.24 19.44 8.19
CA CYS A 302 -14.10 20.43 7.53
C CYS A 302 -15.52 20.46 8.11
N LEU A 303 -16.12 19.29 8.37
CA LEU A 303 -17.50 19.17 8.87
C LEU A 303 -17.61 19.49 10.38
N LYS A 304 -16.54 19.25 11.15
CA LYS A 304 -16.53 19.39 12.60
C LYS A 304 -16.50 20.87 13.01
N THR A 305 -17.69 21.45 13.07
CA THR A 305 -17.94 22.81 13.60
C THR A 305 -18.41 22.76 15.05
N LEU A 306 -18.37 23.90 15.74
CA LEU A 306 -18.85 24.01 17.12
C LEU A 306 -20.35 23.65 17.26
N GLY A 307 -21.16 23.89 16.22
CA GLY A 307 -22.60 23.54 16.22
C GLY A 307 -22.89 22.03 16.24
N CYS A 308 -21.92 21.18 15.88
CA CYS A 308 -22.11 19.72 15.94
C CYS A 308 -21.93 19.12 17.34
N LEU A 309 -21.56 19.93 18.34
CA LEU A 309 -21.55 19.51 19.75
C LEU A 309 -22.97 19.35 20.31
N ASP A 310 -23.89 20.23 19.90
CA ASP A 310 -25.23 20.35 20.51
C ASP A 310 -26.34 19.60 19.74
N ARG A 311 -25.96 18.68 18.83
CA ARG A 311 -26.88 17.95 17.92
C ARG A 311 -27.74 18.85 17.02
N GLU A 312 -27.35 20.11 16.85
CA GLU A 312 -28.01 21.06 15.95
C GLU A 312 -27.59 20.88 14.47
N CYS A 313 -26.72 19.90 14.18
CA CYS A 313 -26.33 19.60 12.81
C CYS A 313 -27.50 18.98 12.01
N PRO A 314 -27.69 19.38 10.75
CA PRO A 314 -28.78 18.87 9.91
C PRO A 314 -28.79 17.33 9.86
N ILE A 315 -29.96 16.71 9.70
CA ILE A 315 -30.09 15.24 9.56
C ILE A 315 -29.25 14.70 8.38
N GLU A 316 -28.98 15.54 7.38
CA GLU A 316 -28.15 15.23 6.22
C GLU A 316 -26.63 15.33 6.49
N ASP A 317 -26.23 15.82 7.66
CA ASP A 317 -24.83 15.91 8.06
C ASP A 317 -24.32 14.52 8.49
N PRO A 318 -23.22 14.01 7.90
CA PRO A 318 -22.61 12.76 8.35
C PRO A 318 -22.30 12.73 9.85
N LEU A 319 -22.01 13.86 10.50
CA LEU A 319 -21.74 13.91 11.95
C LEU A 319 -23.00 13.76 12.83
N PHE A 320 -24.19 13.67 12.22
CA PHE A 320 -25.42 13.34 12.95
C PHE A 320 -25.35 11.92 13.55
N GLU A 321 -24.72 10.98 12.84
CA GLU A 321 -24.59 9.57 13.27
C GLU A 321 -23.48 9.40 14.33
N ASP A 322 -23.80 8.69 15.42
CA ASP A 322 -22.90 8.55 16.58
C ASP A 322 -21.58 7.85 16.24
N ASP A 323 -21.63 6.78 15.44
CA ASP A 323 -20.43 6.04 15.01
C ASP A 323 -19.42 6.94 14.29
N ILE A 324 -19.91 7.87 13.46
CA ILE A 324 -19.09 8.77 12.65
C ILE A 324 -18.53 9.91 13.51
N ARG A 325 -19.37 10.44 14.40
CA ARG A 325 -18.96 11.45 15.38
C ARG A 325 -17.87 10.91 16.30
N GLN A 326 -17.93 9.63 16.69
CA GLN A 326 -16.87 9.00 17.47
C GLN A 326 -15.54 8.93 16.72
N LEU A 327 -15.57 8.61 15.41
CA LEU A 327 -14.37 8.61 14.57
C LEU A 327 -13.69 9.98 14.49
N GLY A 328 -14.48 11.06 14.43
CA GLY A 328 -13.99 12.44 14.41
C GLY A 328 -13.74 13.06 15.80
N ALA A 329 -13.99 12.35 16.90
CA ALA A 329 -14.02 12.94 18.25
C ALA A 329 -12.67 13.56 18.66
N ARG A 330 -11.56 12.92 18.30
CA ARG A 330 -10.19 13.36 18.64
C ARG A 330 -9.60 14.40 17.67
N LEU A 331 -10.28 14.68 16.56
CA LEU A 331 -9.82 15.65 15.57
C LEU A 331 -10.07 17.09 16.04
N PRO A 332 -9.25 18.07 15.60
CA PRO A 332 -9.51 19.48 15.91
C PRO A 332 -10.82 19.95 15.29
N PHE A 333 -11.45 20.93 15.92
CA PHE A 333 -12.57 21.65 15.31
C PHE A 333 -12.05 22.53 14.17
N TRP A 334 -12.88 22.70 13.13
CA TRP A 334 -12.58 23.63 12.06
C TRP A 334 -12.44 25.05 12.64
N PRO A 335 -11.28 25.71 12.48
CA PRO A 335 -11.06 27.03 13.01
C PRO A 335 -11.68 28.07 12.07
N HIS A 336 -13.01 28.24 12.10
CA HIS A 336 -13.58 29.46 11.50
C HIS A 336 -13.51 30.62 12.47
N ARG A 337 -12.57 31.56 12.22
CA ARG A 337 -12.55 32.89 12.83
C ARG A 337 -13.35 33.94 12.05
N ARG A 338 -13.80 33.66 10.81
CA ARG A 338 -14.60 34.60 9.98
C ARG A 338 -15.53 33.83 9.04
N THR A 339 -16.83 34.13 9.09
CA THR A 339 -17.80 33.72 8.08
C THR A 339 -17.48 34.41 6.75
N LYS A 340 -17.59 33.68 5.63
CA LYS A 340 -17.55 34.24 4.28
C LYS A 340 -18.95 34.15 3.68
N LEU A 341 -19.47 35.27 3.21
CA LEU A 341 -20.79 35.33 2.60
C LEU A 341 -20.66 34.91 1.13
N VAL A 342 -21.54 34.01 0.69
CA VAL A 342 -21.63 33.53 -0.70
C VAL A 342 -23.00 33.91 -1.22
N CYS A 343 -23.05 34.52 -2.40
CA CYS A 343 -24.30 34.97 -2.99
C CYS A 343 -25.14 33.76 -3.42
N TYR A 344 -26.39 33.70 -2.98
CA TYR A 344 -27.30 32.59 -3.26
C TYR A 344 -27.52 32.36 -4.77
N ILE A 345 -27.56 33.45 -5.55
CA ILE A 345 -27.83 33.43 -7.00
C ILE A 345 -26.57 33.08 -7.79
N THR A 346 -25.45 33.78 -7.53
CA THR A 346 -24.24 33.63 -8.36
C THR A 346 -23.34 32.49 -7.89
N LYS A 347 -23.51 32.00 -6.65
CA LYS A 347 -22.63 31.02 -6.00
C LYS A 347 -21.18 31.49 -5.86
N GLU A 348 -20.95 32.79 -5.99
CA GLU A 348 -19.64 33.43 -5.81
C GLU A 348 -19.55 34.12 -4.45
N LEU A 349 -18.32 34.34 -3.97
CA LEU A 349 -18.07 35.11 -2.76
C LEU A 349 -18.64 36.52 -2.90
N MET A 350 -19.42 36.94 -1.91
CA MET A 350 -19.96 38.30 -1.85
C MET A 350 -18.81 39.28 -1.70
N THR A 351 -18.82 40.31 -2.54
CA THR A 351 -17.82 41.39 -2.55
C THR A 351 -18.48 42.71 -2.24
N LEU A 352 -17.71 43.80 -2.16
CA LEU A 352 -18.26 45.15 -2.00
C LEU A 352 -19.28 45.51 -3.11
N TYR A 353 -19.15 44.89 -4.29
CA TYR A 353 -20.03 45.07 -5.44
C TYR A 353 -21.19 44.07 -5.50
N ASN A 354 -21.26 43.12 -4.55
CA ASN A 354 -22.34 42.15 -4.38
C ASN A 354 -22.62 41.97 -2.87
N PRO A 355 -23.16 43.00 -2.19
CA PRO A 355 -23.32 43.00 -0.74
C PRO A 355 -24.47 42.08 -0.29
N PRO A 356 -24.41 41.54 0.95
CA PRO A 356 -25.51 40.76 1.52
C PRO A 356 -26.79 41.58 1.59
N LEU A 357 -27.87 41.04 1.04
CA LEU A 357 -29.20 41.63 1.14
C LEU A 357 -29.90 41.11 2.40
N ILE A 358 -30.26 42.03 3.31
CA ILE A 358 -31.06 41.71 4.49
C ILE A 358 -32.53 41.90 4.11
N LEU A 359 -33.32 40.83 4.18
CA LEU A 359 -34.76 40.89 3.93
C LEU A 359 -35.48 41.63 5.08
N PRO A 360 -36.68 42.21 4.82
CA PRO A 360 -37.44 42.99 5.80
C PRO A 360 -37.79 42.23 7.10
N ASN A 361 -37.68 40.90 7.10
CA ASN A 361 -37.90 40.03 8.26
C ASN A 361 -36.64 39.83 9.13
N GLY A 362 -35.55 40.57 8.86
CA GLY A 362 -34.28 40.48 9.58
C GLY A 362 -33.44 39.26 9.22
N ARG A 363 -33.85 38.46 8.22
CA ARG A 363 -33.06 37.34 7.70
C ARG A 363 -32.25 37.82 6.50
N SER A 364 -30.94 37.60 6.50
CA SER A 364 -30.18 37.56 5.24
C SER A 364 -30.55 36.27 4.51
N GLU A 365 -30.60 36.28 3.18
CA GLU A 365 -30.69 35.05 2.37
C GLU A 365 -29.36 34.28 2.44
N ASP A 366 -29.03 33.76 3.62
CA ASP A 366 -27.82 32.98 3.90
C ASP A 366 -28.19 31.50 4.06
N LEU A 367 -28.09 30.74 2.97
CA LEU A 367 -28.09 29.28 3.00
C LEU A 367 -27.09 28.80 1.94
N THR A 368 -25.86 28.51 2.37
CA THR A 368 -25.32 27.13 2.47
C THR A 368 -23.80 27.15 2.66
N TRP A 369 -23.33 26.33 3.61
CA TRP A 369 -21.96 25.84 3.62
C TRP A 369 -21.79 24.86 2.47
N ASP A 370 -21.35 25.33 1.30
CA ASP A 370 -20.85 24.43 0.25
C ASP A 370 -19.45 23.94 0.65
N ILE A 371 -19.39 23.12 1.71
CA ILE A 371 -18.27 22.20 1.89
C ILE A 371 -18.52 21.09 0.87
N ILE A 372 -17.83 21.19 -0.26
CA ILE A 372 -17.79 20.16 -1.30
C ILE A 372 -16.97 18.98 -0.77
N PHE A 373 -17.51 18.28 0.22
CA PHE A 373 -17.27 16.84 0.39
C PHE A 373 -18.57 16.19 -0.07
N PRO A 374 -18.58 15.42 -1.17
CA PRO A 374 -19.84 15.19 -1.85
C PRO A 374 -20.73 14.29 -0.99
N LYS A 375 -21.88 14.84 -0.54
CA LYS A 375 -23.02 14.12 0.05
C LYS A 375 -23.39 12.85 -0.75
N ILE A 376 -23.03 12.81 -2.04
CA ILE A 376 -23.23 11.72 -3.00
C ILE A 376 -22.43 10.44 -2.65
N TYR A 377 -21.26 10.56 -2.02
CA TYR A 377 -20.39 9.39 -1.76
C TYR A 377 -20.58 8.79 -0.36
N TRP A 378 -21.33 9.47 0.51
CA TRP A 378 -21.52 9.05 1.89
C TRP A 378 -22.19 7.69 2.01
N SER A 379 -23.20 7.40 1.18
CA SER A 379 -23.91 6.10 1.21
C SER A 379 -22.95 4.93 0.93
N LYS A 380 -22.06 5.04 -0.05
CA LYS A 380 -21.05 4.02 -0.39
C LYS A 380 -20.00 3.88 0.70
N ILE A 381 -19.44 4.98 1.19
CA ILE A 381 -18.44 4.97 2.28
C ILE A 381 -19.03 4.36 3.55
N LYS A 382 -20.27 4.72 3.91
CA LYS A 382 -21.00 4.16 5.05
C LYS A 382 -21.16 2.65 4.96
N HIS A 383 -21.50 2.10 3.79
CA HIS A 383 -21.59 0.65 3.61
C HIS A 383 -20.23 -0.05 3.78
N VAL A 384 -19.15 0.51 3.24
CA VAL A 384 -17.80 -0.06 3.43
C VAL A 384 -17.35 0.03 4.88
N MET A 385 -17.58 1.16 5.57
CA MET A 385 -17.20 1.31 6.98
C MET A 385 -18.01 0.40 7.91
N ILE A 386 -19.29 0.14 7.61
CA ILE A 386 -20.13 -0.78 8.37
C ILE A 386 -19.72 -2.24 8.12
N VAL A 387 -19.35 -2.62 6.88
CA VAL A 387 -18.91 -3.98 6.54
C VAL A 387 -17.49 -4.29 7.04
N VAL A 388 -16.62 -3.28 7.17
CA VAL A 388 -15.24 -3.42 7.66
C VAL A 388 -15.13 -3.25 9.20
N LYS A 389 -16.25 -3.00 9.90
CA LYS A 389 -16.35 -2.96 11.38
C LYS A 389 -15.58 -4.08 12.11
N PRO A 390 -15.55 -5.36 11.68
CA PRO A 390 -14.86 -6.39 12.47
C PRO A 390 -13.33 -6.32 12.40
N LYS A 391 -12.71 -5.50 11.53
CA LYS A 391 -11.23 -5.35 11.47
C LYS A 391 -10.71 -4.04 12.08
N ILE A 392 -11.56 -3.02 12.22
CA ILE A 392 -11.19 -1.78 12.93
C ILE A 392 -11.28 -1.98 14.45
N GLY A 393 -12.17 -2.87 14.91
CA GLY A 393 -12.39 -3.18 16.33
C GLY A 393 -11.28 -3.98 17.03
N ASN A 394 -10.37 -4.64 16.30
CA ASN A 394 -9.28 -5.42 16.88
C ASN A 394 -7.97 -4.64 17.09
N ILE A 395 -7.95 -3.33 16.82
CA ILE A 395 -6.78 -2.48 17.11
C ILE A 395 -6.88 -1.77 18.48
N HIS A 396 -7.71 -2.34 19.38
CA HIS A 396 -8.00 -1.84 20.73
C HIS A 396 -7.88 -2.88 21.84
N LYS A 397 -7.14 -3.97 21.63
CA LYS A 397 -6.62 -4.78 22.74
C LYS A 397 -5.12 -4.91 22.66
#